data_AF-A0A7K4ID58-F1
#
_entry.id   AF-A0A7K4ID58-F1
#
_cell.length_a   1.000
_cell.length_b   1.000
_cell.length_c   1.000
_cell.angle_alpha   90.00
_cell.angle_beta   90.00
_cell.angle_gamma   90.00
#
_symmetry.space_group_name_H-M   'P 1'
#
loop_
_entity.id
_entity.type
_entity.pdbx_description
1 polymer ?
#
loop_
_entity_poly.entity_id
_entity_poly.type
_entity_poly.pdbx_seq_one_letter_code
_entity_poly.pdbx_strand_id
1 'polypeptide(L)'
;MVDELLREIKSEDQQVVLNAIDRLGILPDSDATSALTACLKDPRYMVRLFAAVQLGERKDPSAIPSLIESLHDSSLFVRQTAAGALENIGGPKALAAVKKAEAEGLLLDELPDGIILGPV
;
A
#
# COMPACT_ATOMS: atom_id res chain seq x y z
N MET A 1 20.69 6.13 -8.74
CA MET A 1 20.37 5.53 -7.43
C MET A 1 19.04 4.77 -7.50
N VAL A 2 17.93 5.43 -7.87
CA VAL A 2 16.63 4.76 -8.02
C VAL A 2 16.67 3.58 -9.00
N ASP A 3 17.33 3.73 -10.16
CA ASP A 3 17.47 2.64 -11.15
C ASP A 3 18.19 1.40 -10.62
N GLU A 4 19.13 1.57 -9.69
CA GLU A 4 19.86 0.46 -9.07
C GLU A 4 18.95 -0.32 -8.13
N LEU A 5 18.20 0.39 -7.28
CA LEU A 5 17.22 -0.20 -6.37
C LEU A 5 16.10 -0.92 -7.13
N LEU A 6 15.64 -0.37 -8.26
CA LEU A 6 14.66 -1.03 -9.12
C LEU A 6 15.18 -2.35 -9.73
N ARG A 7 16.51 -2.51 -9.88
CA ARG A 7 17.11 -3.79 -10.27
C ARG A 7 17.15 -4.76 -9.08
N GLU A 8 17.49 -4.28 -7.88
CA GLU A 8 17.49 -5.09 -6.65
C GLU A 8 16.10 -5.67 -6.35
N ILE A 9 15.03 -4.94 -6.64
CA ILE A 9 13.63 -5.42 -6.48
C ILE A 9 13.32 -6.63 -7.37
N LYS A 10 14.04 -6.82 -8.48
CA LYS A 10 13.87 -7.99 -9.36
C LYS A 10 14.58 -9.25 -8.85
N SER A 11 15.31 -9.16 -7.74
CA SER A 11 15.97 -10.31 -7.12
C SER A 11 14.95 -11.34 -6.62
N GLU A 12 15.34 -12.61 -6.67
CA GLU A 12 14.63 -13.71 -6.00
C GLU A 12 14.92 -13.74 -4.49
N ASP A 13 16.02 -13.12 -4.06
CA ASP A 13 16.35 -12.96 -2.65
C ASP A 13 15.43 -11.91 -2.01
N GLN A 14 14.52 -12.38 -1.17
CA GLN A 14 13.57 -11.55 -0.46
C GLN A 14 14.25 -10.47 0.38
N GLN A 15 15.40 -10.75 1.00
CA GLN A 15 16.09 -9.75 1.82
C GLN A 15 16.61 -8.61 0.96
N VAL A 16 17.16 -8.90 -0.21
CA VAL A 16 17.62 -7.89 -1.18
C VAL A 16 16.46 -7.01 -1.61
N VAL A 17 15.30 -7.62 -1.90
CA VAL A 17 14.09 -6.90 -2.31
C VAL A 17 13.59 -5.97 -1.22
N LEU A 18 13.47 -6.46 0.02
CA LEU A 18 12.96 -5.65 1.15
C LEU A 18 13.91 -4.49 1.46
N ASN A 19 15.21 -4.75 1.49
CA ASN A 19 16.22 -3.71 1.68
C ASN A 19 16.12 -2.61 0.60
N ALA A 20 15.85 -2.99 -0.66
CA ALA A 20 15.71 -2.03 -1.74
C ALA A 20 14.46 -1.14 -1.57
N ILE A 21 13.34 -1.71 -1.13
CA ILE A 21 12.09 -0.97 -0.87
C ILE A 21 12.28 0.01 0.30
N ASP A 22 12.90 -0.43 1.39
CA ASP A 22 13.19 0.44 2.54
C ASP A 22 14.12 1.59 2.16
N ARG A 23 15.16 1.29 1.35
CA ARG A 23 16.05 2.32 0.82
C ARG A 23 15.31 3.32 -0.05
N LEU A 24 14.39 2.88 -0.93
CA LEU A 24 13.54 3.79 -1.72
C LEU A 24 12.70 4.70 -0.80
N GLY A 25 12.15 4.17 0.29
CA GLY A 25 11.35 4.92 1.25
C GLY A 25 12.03 6.17 1.78
N ILE A 26 13.30 6.03 2.18
CA ILE A 26 14.09 7.10 2.82
C ILE A 26 14.84 8.00 1.83
N LEU A 27 14.78 7.73 0.52
CA LEU A 27 15.44 8.59 -0.46
C LEU A 27 14.77 9.97 -0.51
N PRO A 28 15.54 11.08 -0.50
CA PRO A 28 14.98 12.42 -0.61
C PRO A 28 14.43 12.75 -2.01
N ASP A 29 14.67 11.88 -2.99
CA ASP A 29 14.32 12.07 -4.39
C ASP A 29 12.81 11.97 -4.63
N SER A 30 12.24 12.83 -5.47
CA SER A 30 10.83 12.77 -5.88
C SER A 30 10.53 11.49 -6.67
N ASP A 31 11.54 10.99 -7.39
CA ASP A 31 11.43 9.77 -8.20
C ASP A 31 11.21 8.51 -7.35
N ALA A 32 11.54 8.56 -6.06
CA ALA A 32 11.32 7.44 -5.15
C ALA A 32 9.83 7.15 -4.91
N THR A 33 8.97 8.17 -4.86
CA THR A 33 7.51 7.96 -4.75
C THR A 33 6.98 7.23 -5.99
N SER A 34 7.44 7.61 -7.17
CA SER A 34 7.07 6.95 -8.44
C SER A 34 7.56 5.50 -8.50
N ALA A 35 8.79 5.24 -8.03
CA ALA A 35 9.35 3.89 -7.96
C ALA A 35 8.56 2.99 -6.99
N LEU A 36 8.26 3.48 -5.78
CA LEU A 36 7.43 2.76 -4.82
C LEU A 36 6.00 2.51 -5.34
N THR A 37 5.44 3.49 -6.06
CA THR A 37 4.14 3.33 -6.72
C THR A 37 4.15 2.21 -7.76
N ALA A 38 5.25 2.02 -8.49
CA ALA A 38 5.38 0.87 -9.40
C ALA A 38 5.43 -0.46 -8.64
N CYS A 39 6.01 -0.48 -7.43
CA CYS A 39 6.12 -1.68 -6.59
C CYS A 39 4.76 -2.16 -6.06
N LEU A 40 3.74 -1.30 -5.99
CA LEU A 40 2.36 -1.68 -5.68
C LEU A 40 1.75 -2.66 -6.71
N LYS A 41 2.40 -2.88 -7.85
CA LYS A 41 1.93 -3.82 -8.88
C LYS A 41 2.78 -5.10 -8.96
N ASP A 42 3.70 -5.31 -8.02
CA ASP A 42 4.55 -6.50 -8.00
C ASP A 42 3.73 -7.77 -7.75
N PRO A 43 4.04 -8.90 -8.42
CA PRO A 43 3.33 -10.15 -8.21
C PRO A 43 3.38 -10.66 -6.76
N ARG A 44 4.43 -10.32 -6.00
CA ARG A 44 4.62 -10.76 -4.62
C ARG A 44 3.89 -9.82 -3.68
N TYR A 45 2.94 -10.35 -2.91
CA TYR A 45 2.14 -9.53 -1.97
C TYR A 45 3.01 -8.80 -0.94
N MET A 46 4.12 -9.40 -0.51
CA MET A 46 5.07 -8.75 0.41
C MET A 46 5.62 -7.45 -0.18
N VAL A 47 6.03 -7.44 -1.45
CA VAL A 47 6.57 -6.23 -2.10
C VAL A 47 5.53 -5.12 -2.12
N ARG A 48 4.29 -5.46 -2.48
CA ARG A 48 3.18 -4.49 -2.49
C ARG A 48 2.90 -3.93 -1.10
N LEU A 49 2.91 -4.79 -0.09
CA LEU A 49 2.71 -4.42 1.31
C LEU A 49 3.78 -3.42 1.78
N PHE A 50 5.07 -3.75 1.60
CA PHE A 50 6.14 -2.86 2.03
C PHE A 50 6.17 -1.56 1.22
N ALA A 51 5.83 -1.60 -0.07
CA ALA A 51 5.68 -0.40 -0.88
C ALA A 51 4.58 0.52 -0.32
N ALA A 52 3.43 -0.02 0.07
CA ALA A 52 2.35 0.75 0.69
C ALA A 52 2.78 1.38 2.02
N VAL A 53 3.50 0.64 2.89
CA VAL A 53 4.09 1.18 4.12
C VAL A 53 4.97 2.41 3.80
N GLN A 54 5.94 2.24 2.90
CA GLN A 54 6.89 3.31 2.59
C GLN A 54 6.20 4.53 1.95
N LEU A 55 5.17 4.34 1.12
CA LEU A 55 4.38 5.44 0.58
C LEU A 55 3.63 6.22 1.67
N GLY A 56 3.11 5.54 2.70
CA GLY A 56 2.50 6.16 3.86
C GLY A 56 3.48 7.01 4.66
N GLU A 57 4.70 6.51 4.91
CA GLU A 57 5.75 7.25 5.62
C GLU A 57 6.22 8.49 4.86
N ARG A 58 6.26 8.42 3.53
CA ARG A 58 6.64 9.54 2.67
C ARG A 58 5.61 10.67 2.64
N LYS A 59 4.33 10.38 2.94
CA LYS A 59 3.23 11.35 2.98
C LYS A 59 3.06 12.18 1.71
N ASP A 60 3.49 11.65 0.57
CA ASP A 60 3.40 12.32 -0.73
C ASP A 60 2.00 12.11 -1.34
N PRO A 61 1.19 13.17 -1.51
CA PRO A 61 -0.17 13.03 -2.04
C PRO A 61 -0.25 12.48 -3.47
N SER A 62 0.84 12.48 -4.24
CA SER A 62 0.87 11.89 -5.58
C SER A 62 0.65 10.36 -5.56
N ALA A 63 0.90 9.69 -4.43
CA ALA A 63 0.67 8.26 -4.25
C ALA A 63 -0.81 7.88 -4.03
N ILE A 64 -1.67 8.85 -3.69
CA ILE A 64 -3.07 8.59 -3.31
C ILE A 64 -3.83 7.76 -4.37
N PRO A 65 -3.79 8.07 -5.68
CA PRO A 65 -4.52 7.30 -6.68
C PRO A 65 -4.15 5.80 -6.67
N SER A 66 -2.86 5.49 -6.58
CA SER A 66 -2.36 4.11 -6.61
C SER A 66 -2.63 3.36 -5.30
N LEU A 67 -2.60 4.06 -4.17
CA LEU A 67 -3.00 3.47 -2.88
C LEU A 67 -4.52 3.20 -2.84
N ILE A 68 -5.34 4.03 -3.49
CA ILE A 68 -6.78 3.75 -3.66
C ILE A 68 -7.00 2.47 -4.46
N GLU A 69 -6.24 2.25 -5.54
CA GLU A 69 -6.28 0.97 -6.28
C GLU A 69 -5.90 -0.21 -5.37
N SER A 70 -4.92 -0.01 -4.48
CA SER A 70 -4.43 -1.05 -3.56
C SER A 70 -5.43 -1.41 -2.44
N LEU A 71 -6.49 -0.62 -2.22
CA LEU A 71 -7.61 -1.01 -1.34
C LEU A 71 -8.40 -2.21 -1.88
N HIS A 72 -8.22 -2.54 -3.17
CA HIS A 72 -8.83 -3.70 -3.81
C HIS A 72 -7.82 -4.83 -4.06
N ASP A 73 -6.66 -4.81 -3.38
CA ASP A 73 -5.67 -5.86 -3.51
C ASP A 73 -6.21 -7.23 -3.08
N SER A 74 -5.73 -8.30 -3.73
CA SER A 74 -6.12 -9.67 -3.39
C SER A 74 -5.73 -10.05 -1.95
N SER A 75 -4.66 -9.47 -1.41
CA SER A 75 -4.19 -9.71 -0.05
C SER A 75 -4.82 -8.73 0.94
N LEU A 76 -5.50 -9.24 1.97
CA LEU A 76 -6.05 -8.42 3.05
C LEU A 76 -4.98 -7.52 3.70
N PHE A 77 -3.78 -8.06 3.92
CA PHE A 77 -2.69 -7.29 4.52
C PHE A 77 -2.31 -6.08 3.67
N VAL A 78 -2.33 -6.21 2.34
CA VAL A 78 -2.06 -5.08 1.44
C VAL A 78 -3.21 -4.07 1.49
N ARG A 79 -4.47 -4.53 1.49
CA ARG A 79 -5.64 -3.64 1.60
C ARG A 79 -5.61 -2.80 2.87
N GLN A 80 -5.37 -3.42 4.02
CA GLN A 80 -5.28 -2.75 5.32
C GLN A 80 -4.09 -1.79 5.38
N THR A 81 -2.94 -2.21 4.84
CA THR A 81 -1.75 -1.34 4.78
C THR A 81 -1.97 -0.13 3.88
N ALA A 82 -2.64 -0.31 2.73
CA ALA A 82 -2.99 0.78 1.83
C ALA A 82 -3.94 1.79 2.51
N ALA A 83 -4.90 1.30 3.29
CA ALA A 83 -5.77 2.14 4.10
C ALA A 83 -4.97 2.97 5.13
N GLY A 84 -4.10 2.32 5.92
CA GLY A 84 -3.23 3.03 6.87
C GLY A 84 -2.29 4.03 6.20
N ALA A 85 -1.76 3.71 5.02
CA ALA A 85 -0.94 4.64 4.24
C ALA A 85 -1.73 5.87 3.76
N LEU A 86 -2.97 5.68 3.31
CA LEU A 86 -3.88 6.77 2.94
C LEU A 86 -4.23 7.65 4.15
N GLU A 87 -4.44 7.06 5.33
CA GLU A 87 -4.65 7.81 6.57
C GLU A 87 -3.43 8.64 6.95
N ASN A 88 -2.23 8.05 6.84
CA ASN A 88 -0.96 8.72 7.13
C ASN A 88 -0.67 9.89 6.18
N ILE A 89 -0.98 9.75 4.88
CA ILE A 89 -0.90 10.85 3.90
C ILE A 89 -1.96 11.91 4.22
N GLY A 90 -3.18 11.47 4.52
CA GLY A 90 -4.31 12.31 4.88
C GLY A 90 -4.89 13.13 3.72
N GLY A 91 -5.69 14.13 4.09
CA GLY A 91 -6.42 14.98 3.15
C GLY A 91 -7.77 14.40 2.69
N PRO A 92 -8.66 15.24 2.14
CA PRO A 92 -10.06 14.85 1.93
C PRO A 92 -10.24 13.64 1.03
N LYS A 93 -9.44 13.52 -0.04
CA LYS A 93 -9.52 12.41 -1.00
C LYS A 93 -9.11 11.07 -0.38
N ALA A 94 -8.01 11.06 0.40
CA ALA A 94 -7.51 9.84 1.02
C ALA A 94 -8.48 9.34 2.10
N LEU A 95 -8.91 10.24 3.00
CA LEU A 95 -9.85 9.90 4.06
C LEU A 95 -11.22 9.47 3.53
N ALA A 96 -11.70 10.07 2.44
CA ALA A 96 -12.93 9.64 1.79
C ALA A 96 -12.82 8.22 1.19
N ALA A 97 -11.66 7.87 0.62
CA ALA A 97 -11.43 6.55 0.08
C ALA A 97 -11.38 5.47 1.17
N VAL A 98 -10.71 5.75 2.30
CA VAL A 98 -10.66 4.81 3.43
C VAL A 98 -12.06 4.54 3.99
N LYS A 99 -12.84 5.60 4.28
CA LYS A 99 -14.23 5.46 4.75
C LYS A 99 -15.10 4.65 3.80
N LYS A 100 -14.91 4.85 2.50
CA LYS A 100 -15.62 4.09 1.47
C LYS A 100 -15.21 2.61 1.53
N ALA A 101 -13.91 2.31 1.62
CA ALA A 101 -13.41 0.95 1.71
C ALA A 101 -13.89 0.21 2.97
N GLU A 102 -13.97 0.91 4.11
CA GLU A 102 -14.57 0.38 5.34
C GLU A 102 -16.05 0.05 5.14
N ALA A 103 -16.83 0.96 4.56
CA ALA A 103 -18.25 0.78 4.31
C ALA A 103 -18.54 -0.36 3.31
N GLU A 104 -17.63 -0.60 2.37
CA GLU A 104 -17.69 -1.70 1.40
C GLU A 104 -17.13 -3.02 1.97
N GLY A 105 -16.65 -3.04 3.21
CA GLY A 105 -16.09 -4.23 3.85
C GLY A 105 -14.76 -4.69 3.25
N LEU A 106 -14.08 -3.84 2.46
CA LEU A 106 -12.83 -4.21 1.77
C LEU A 106 -11.69 -4.50 2.75
N LEU A 107 -11.74 -3.98 3.98
CA LEU A 107 -10.66 -4.11 4.97
C LEU A 107 -10.85 -5.29 5.94
N LEU A 108 -11.82 -6.16 5.68
CA LEU A 108 -12.11 -7.39 6.42
C LEU A 108 -11.90 -8.58 5.47
N ASP A 109 -11.35 -9.70 5.97
CA ASP A 109 -11.58 -11.00 5.31
C ASP A 109 -12.97 -11.47 5.73
N GLU A 110 -13.68 -12.12 4.80
CA GLU A 110 -15.08 -12.56 4.89
C GLU A 110 -15.73 -12.39 6.27
N LEU A 111 -16.75 -11.52 6.36
CA LEU A 111 -17.65 -11.58 7.52
C LEU A 111 -18.06 -13.04 7.68
N PRO A 112 -17.80 -13.69 8.83
CA PRO A 112 -18.16 -15.09 8.98
C PRO A 112 -19.63 -15.24 8.63
N ASP A 113 -19.93 -16.13 7.69
CA ASP A 113 -21.30 -16.50 7.32
C ASP A 113 -22.09 -16.69 8.62
N GLY A 114 -23.02 -15.77 8.90
CA GLY A 114 -23.89 -15.85 10.08
C GLY A 114 -23.91 -14.67 11.04
N ILE A 115 -23.17 -13.58 10.84
CA ILE A 115 -23.44 -12.34 11.61
C ILE A 115 -24.67 -11.63 11.04
N ILE A 116 -25.86 -12.03 11.47
CA ILE A 116 -27.06 -11.19 11.42
C ILE A 116 -26.98 -10.24 12.61
N LEU A 117 -26.62 -8.98 12.37
CA LEU A 117 -26.94 -7.91 13.31
C LEU A 117 -28.45 -7.66 13.24
N GLY A 118 -29.20 -8.37 14.08
CA GLY A 118 -30.57 -8.00 14.39
C GLY A 118 -30.60 -6.61 15.06
N PRO A 119 -31.68 -5.83 14.92
CA PRO A 119 -31.72 -4.48 15.45
C PRO A 119 -31.67 -4.52 16.99
N VAL A 120 -30.83 -3.66 17.57
CA VAL A 120 -30.86 -3.28 18.99
C VAL A 120 -32.04 -2.37 19.25
#